data_AF-A0AA94EF46-F1
#
_entry.id   AF-A0AA94EF46-F1
#
_cell.length_a   1.000
_cell.length_b   1.000
_cell.length_c   1.000
_cell.angle_alpha   90.00
_cell.angle_beta   90.00
_cell.angle_gamma   90.00
#
_symmetry.space_group_name_H-M   'P 1'
#
loop_
_entity.id
_entity.type
_entity.pdbx_description
1 polymer ?
#
loop_
_entity_poly.entity_id
_entity_poly.type
_entity_poly.pdbx_seq_one_letter_code
_entity_poly.pdbx_strand_id
1 'polypeptide(L)'
;MQVDQTLITDERKRRNWTQQHLADACGVSLRTIQRVERDGQASNETVQALNAVLAIELRQRDEVIAAEKTTHVGNDKPLWLQALPLMVALVTGIFLGALLAVVVMSQ
;
A
#
# COMPACT_ATOMS: atom_id res chain seq x y z
N MET A 1 3.03 -5.04 -16.97
CA MET A 1 3.68 -4.36 -15.83
C MET A 1 2.71 -3.36 -15.29
N GLN A 2 2.56 -3.29 -13.97
CA GLN A 2 1.68 -2.31 -13.35
C GLN A 2 2.44 -1.00 -13.14
N VAL A 3 1.89 0.11 -13.63
CA VAL A 3 2.43 1.47 -13.48
C VAL A 3 1.38 2.41 -12.91
N ASP A 4 1.82 3.52 -12.31
CA ASP A 4 0.92 4.52 -11.77
C ASP A 4 0.22 5.31 -12.89
N GLN A 5 -1.02 4.91 -13.18
CA GLN A 5 -1.86 5.53 -14.20
C GLN A 5 -2.28 6.97 -13.87
N THR A 6 -2.34 7.32 -12.57
CA THR A 6 -2.75 8.65 -12.14
C THR A 6 -1.68 9.67 -12.48
N LEU A 7 -0.42 9.33 -12.18
CA LEU A 7 0.74 10.16 -12.52
C LEU A 7 0.83 10.43 -14.03
N ILE A 8 0.61 9.41 -14.86
CA ILE A 8 0.63 9.53 -16.32
C ILE A 8 -0.48 10.46 -16.81
N THR A 9 -1.71 10.26 -16.30
CA THR A 9 -2.88 11.05 -16.68
C THR A 9 -2.72 12.52 -16.30
N ASP A 10 -2.21 12.77 -15.10
CA ASP A 10 -2.04 14.12 -14.57
C ASP A 10 -0.93 14.86 -15.31
N GLU A 11 0.20 14.21 -15.57
CA GLU A 11 1.28 14.82 -16.35
C GLU A 11 0.85 15.13 -17.79
N ARG A 12 0.08 14.23 -18.42
CA ARG A 12 -0.50 14.49 -19.75
C ARG A 12 -1.41 15.71 -19.73
N LYS A 13 -2.31 15.81 -18.73
CA LYS A 13 -3.22 16.96 -18.58
C LYS A 13 -2.46 18.24 -18.29
N ARG A 14 -1.42 18.19 -17.46
CA ARG A 14 -0.54 19.34 -17.14
C ARG A 14 0.09 19.93 -18.40
N ARG A 15 0.38 19.09 -19.40
CA ARG A 15 0.91 19.49 -20.71
C ARG A 15 -0.17 19.89 -21.74
N ASN A 16 -1.45 19.86 -21.35
CA ASN A 16 -2.59 20.03 -22.26
C ASN A 16 -2.59 19.05 -23.43
N TRP A 17 -2.11 17.83 -23.21
CA TRP A 17 -2.04 16.80 -24.25
C TRP A 17 -3.30 15.93 -24.28
N THR A 18 -3.72 15.58 -25.50
CA THR A 18 -4.73 14.54 -25.71
C THR A 18 -4.08 13.16 -25.57
N GLN A 19 -4.88 12.11 -25.38
CA GLN A 19 -4.35 10.75 -25.40
C GLN A 19 -3.65 10.41 -26.72
N GLN A 20 -4.13 10.98 -27.84
CA GLN A 20 -3.50 10.85 -29.15
C GLN A 20 -2.12 11.51 -29.17
N HIS A 21 -1.99 12.75 -28.68
CA HIS A 21 -0.69 13.42 -28.61
C HIS A 21 0.34 12.64 -27.79
N LEU A 22 -0.07 12.05 -26.65
CA LEU A 22 0.82 11.22 -25.86
C LEU A 22 1.23 9.94 -26.61
N ALA A 23 0.29 9.31 -27.32
CA ALA A 23 0.55 8.12 -28.12
C ALA A 23 1.57 8.39 -29.22
N ASP A 24 1.38 9.49 -29.96
CA ASP A 24 2.26 9.93 -31.03
C ASP A 24 3.66 10.27 -30.49
N ALA A 25 3.75 10.98 -29.36
CA ALA A 25 5.02 11.34 -28.73
C ALA A 25 5.81 10.11 -28.22
N CYS A 26 5.10 9.12 -27.66
CA CYS A 26 5.69 7.87 -27.17
C CYS A 26 5.94 6.84 -28.28
N GLY A 27 5.47 7.07 -29.52
CA GLY A 27 5.59 6.10 -30.61
C GLY A 27 4.80 4.82 -30.38
N VAL A 28 3.69 4.88 -29.63
CA VAL A 28 2.82 3.74 -29.33
C VAL A 28 1.40 3.99 -29.84
N SER A 29 0.57 2.94 -29.90
CA SER A 29 -0.82 3.10 -30.32
C SER A 29 -1.66 3.87 -29.28
N LEU A 30 -2.69 4.58 -29.74
CA LEU A 30 -3.69 5.20 -28.85
C LEU A 30 -4.31 4.18 -27.88
N ARG A 31 -4.57 2.96 -28.37
CA ARG A 31 -5.11 1.86 -27.54
C ARG A 31 -4.16 1.49 -26.41
N THR A 32 -2.85 1.56 -26.64
CA THR A 32 -1.83 1.34 -25.61
C THR A 32 -1.97 2.40 -24.51
N ILE A 33 -1.99 3.69 -24.87
CA ILE A 33 -2.15 4.78 -23.89
C ILE A 33 -3.49 4.65 -23.13
N GLN A 34 -4.59 4.37 -23.83
CA GLN A 34 -5.89 4.18 -23.20
C GLN A 34 -5.93 3.00 -22.21
N ARG A 35 -5.20 1.92 -22.50
CA ARG A 35 -5.07 0.78 -21.58
C ARG A 35 -4.18 1.13 -20.38
N VAL A 36 -3.09 1.85 -20.61
CA VAL A 36 -2.19 2.32 -19.55
C VAL A 36 -2.90 3.27 -18.60
N GLU A 37 -3.69 4.22 -19.10
CA GLU A 37 -4.43 5.18 -18.25
C GLU A 37 -5.62 4.55 -17.50
N ARG A 38 -6.15 3.43 -18.00
CA ARG A 38 -7.34 2.76 -17.43
C ARG A 38 -6.99 1.64 -16.46
N ASP A 39 -6.07 0.78 -16.87
CA ASP A 39 -5.75 -0.49 -16.22
C ASP A 39 -4.35 -0.48 -15.60
N GLY A 40 -3.53 0.55 -15.85
CA GLY A 40 -2.15 0.65 -15.38
C GLY A 40 -1.20 -0.36 -16.04
N GLN A 41 -1.62 -1.07 -17.08
CA GLN A 41 -0.87 -2.18 -17.68
C GLN A 41 -0.09 -1.76 -18.93
N ALA A 42 1.24 -1.81 -18.82
CA ALA A 42 2.20 -1.44 -19.87
C ALA A 42 3.26 -2.53 -20.09
N SER A 43 3.88 -2.57 -21.29
CA SER A 43 5.13 -3.31 -21.51
C SER A 43 6.33 -2.48 -21.03
N ASN A 44 7.47 -3.13 -20.76
CA ASN A 44 8.72 -2.44 -20.41
C ASN A 44 9.08 -1.33 -21.40
N GLU A 45 8.97 -1.61 -22.69
CA GLU A 45 9.22 -0.64 -23.76
C GLU A 45 8.28 0.57 -23.67
N THR A 46 6.99 0.32 -23.38
CA THR A 46 6.00 1.40 -23.22
C THR A 46 6.33 2.25 -21.99
N VAL A 47 6.75 1.63 -20.89
CA VAL A 47 7.16 2.35 -19.67
C VAL A 47 8.39 3.20 -19.92
N GLN A 48 9.39 2.66 -20.63
CA GLN A 48 10.59 3.42 -21.00
C GLN A 48 10.27 4.60 -21.92
N ALA A 49 9.41 4.41 -22.92
CA ALA A 49 8.96 5.48 -23.79
C ALA A 49 8.22 6.58 -23.00
N LEU A 50 7.32 6.19 -22.09
CA LEU A 50 6.61 7.12 -21.22
C LEU A 50 7.58 7.90 -20.31
N ASN A 51 8.56 7.23 -19.71
CA ASN A 51 9.59 7.88 -18.89
C ASN A 51 10.39 8.89 -19.71
N ALA A 52 10.79 8.54 -20.94
CA ALA A 52 11.56 9.41 -21.82
C ALA A 52 10.76 10.65 -22.24
N VAL A 53 9.49 10.49 -22.62
CA VAL A 53 8.65 11.58 -23.14
C VAL A 53 8.12 12.47 -22.03
N LEU A 54 7.66 11.88 -20.93
CA LEU A 54 7.11 12.60 -19.80
C LEU A 54 8.20 13.09 -18.84
N ALA A 55 9.46 12.66 -19.01
CA ALA A 55 10.57 13.01 -18.10
C ALA A 55 10.23 12.75 -16.63
N ILE A 56 9.52 11.66 -16.37
CA ILE A 56 9.13 11.18 -15.04
C ILE A 56 9.73 9.81 -14.79
N GLU A 57 9.82 9.43 -13.53
CA GLU A 57 10.32 8.11 -13.12
C GLU A 57 9.13 7.20 -12.74
N LEU A 58 8.53 6.53 -13.74
CA LEU A 58 7.52 5.51 -13.48
C LEU A 58 8.20 4.29 -12.86
N ARG A 59 7.95 4.07 -11.56
CA ARG A 59 8.34 2.84 -10.88
C ARG A 59 7.35 1.72 -11.18
N GLN A 60 7.91 0.54 -11.48
CA GLN A 60 7.15 -0.68 -11.61
C GLN A 60 6.53 -1.03 -10.26
N ARG A 61 5.22 -1.20 -10.23
CA ARG A 61 4.55 -1.93 -9.15
C ARG A 61 4.62 -3.39 -9.54
N ASP A 62 5.52 -4.12 -8.90
CA ASP A 62 5.47 -5.57 -8.95
C ASP A 62 4.22 -6.00 -8.20
N GLU A 63 3.12 -6.16 -8.94
CA GLU A 63 2.02 -7.00 -8.50
C GLU A 63 2.60 -8.42 -8.41
N VAL A 64 3.09 -8.75 -7.22
CA VAL A 64 3.40 -10.12 -6.83
C VAL A 64 2.13 -10.91 -7.11
N ILE A 65 2.21 -11.78 -8.13
CA ILE A 65 1.14 -12.66 -8.56
C ILE A 65 0.54 -13.30 -7.33
N ALA A 66 -0.75 -13.05 -7.10
CA ALA A 66 -1.55 -13.66 -6.07
C ALA A 66 -1.77 -15.15 -6.39
N ALA A 67 -0.71 -15.95 -6.28
CA ALA A 67 -0.84 -17.29 -5.75
C ALA A 67 -0.67 -17.15 -4.24
N GLU A 68 -1.81 -17.13 -3.54
CA GLU A 68 -1.95 -17.31 -2.10
C GLU A 68 -0.84 -16.70 -1.22
N LYS A 69 -0.97 -15.42 -0.90
CA LYS A 69 -0.38 -14.92 0.34
C LYS A 69 -1.48 -14.33 1.18
N THR A 70 -1.99 -15.18 2.07
CA THR A 70 -2.67 -14.77 3.30
C THR A 70 -1.97 -13.53 3.84
N THR A 71 -2.69 -12.41 3.80
CA THR A 71 -2.25 -11.12 4.30
C THR A 71 -2.20 -11.18 5.82
N HIS A 72 -1.13 -11.74 6.36
CA HIS A 72 -0.68 -11.36 7.69
C HIS A 72 -0.14 -9.93 7.58
N VAL A 73 -1.04 -8.95 7.74
CA VAL A 73 -0.66 -7.56 8.01
C VAL A 73 0.17 -7.61 9.29
N GLY A 74 1.49 -7.45 9.17
CA GLY A 74 2.42 -7.43 10.28
C GLY A 74 2.00 -6.37 11.29
N ASN A 75 1.35 -6.82 12.36
CA ASN A 75 1.17 -6.02 13.56
C ASN A 75 2.50 -6.05 14.31
N ASP A 76 3.47 -5.28 13.82
CA ASP A 76 4.78 -5.03 14.45
C ASP A 76 4.62 -4.15 15.71
N LYS A 77 3.54 -4.36 16.48
CA LYS A 77 3.48 -3.84 17.84
C LYS A 77 4.53 -4.62 18.63
N PRO A 78 5.50 -3.94 19.26
CA PRO A 78 6.57 -4.61 19.97
C PRO A 78 5.97 -5.53 21.04
N LEU A 79 6.63 -6.67 21.29
CA LEU A 79 6.13 -7.75 22.13
C LEU A 79 5.61 -7.28 23.50
N TRP A 80 6.22 -6.23 24.07
CA TRP A 80 5.80 -5.64 25.34
C TRP A 80 4.42 -4.96 25.30
N LEU A 81 3.99 -4.45 24.14
CA LEU A 81 2.68 -3.83 23.96
C LEU A 81 1.56 -4.87 23.82
N GLN A 82 1.89 -6.08 23.34
CA GLN A 82 0.96 -7.21 23.27
C GLN A 82 0.75 -7.86 24.65
N ALA A 83 1.75 -7.77 25.54
CA ALA A 83 1.68 -8.29 26.91
C ALA A 83 0.93 -7.37 27.90
N LEU A 84 0.60 -6.13 27.50
CA LEU A 84 -0.06 -5.13 28.36
C LEU A 84 -1.37 -5.62 29.03
N PRO A 85 -2.35 -6.22 28.32
CA PRO A 85 -3.59 -6.67 28.96
C PRO A 85 -3.36 -7.81 29.97
N LEU A 86 -2.38 -8.68 29.72
CA LEU A 86 -2.02 -9.77 30.65
C LEU A 86 -1.43 -9.21 31.96
N MET A 87 -0.55 -8.21 31.84
CA MET A 87 0.04 -7.53 33.01
C MET A 87 -1.03 -6.82 33.84
N VAL A 88 -1.97 -6.12 33.19
CA VAL A 88 -3.08 -5.43 33.86
C VAL A 88 -3.97 -6.43 34.61
N ALA A 89 -4.34 -7.55 33.98
CA ALA A 89 -5.17 -8.58 34.61
C ALA A 89 -4.48 -9.24 35.82
N LEU A 90 -3.15 -9.44 35.75
CA LEU A 90 -2.38 -10.04 36.84
C LEU A 90 -2.28 -9.10 38.05
N VAL A 91 -2.04 -7.81 37.82
CA VAL A 91 -1.97 -6.81 38.91
C VAL A 91 -3.34 -6.61 39.56
N THR A 92 -4.42 -6.49 38.78
CA THR A 92 -5.77 -6.31 39.35
C THR A 92 -6.22 -7.51 40.16
N GLY A 93 -5.88 -8.73 39.73
CA GLY A 93 -6.16 -9.96 40.47
C GLY A 93 -5.47 -10.00 41.84
N ILE A 94 -4.19 -9.59 41.91
CA ILE A 94 -3.44 -9.55 43.17
C ILE A 94 -4.04 -8.54 44.14
N PHE A 95 -4.38 -7.33 43.67
CA PHE A 95 -4.96 -6.29 44.53
C PHE A 95 -6.34 -6.68 45.07
N LEU A 96 -7.19 -7.27 44.22
CA LEU A 96 -8.52 -7.71 44.64
C LEU A 96 -8.43 -8.87 45.64
N GLY A 97 -7.53 -9.82 45.39
CA GLY A 97 -7.28 -10.94 46.31
C GLY A 97 -6.76 -10.48 47.67
N ALA A 98 -5.81 -9.53 47.69
CA ALA A 98 -5.28 -8.97 48.92
C ALA A 98 -6.36 -8.22 49.72
N LEU A 99 -7.23 -7.46 49.04
CA LEU A 99 -8.34 -6.75 49.67
C LEU A 99 -9.32 -7.72 50.34
N LEU A 100 -9.69 -8.80 49.65
CA LEU A 100 -10.57 -9.85 50.22
C LEU A 100 -9.94 -10.53 51.44
N ALA A 101 -8.63 -10.83 51.40
CA ALA A 101 -7.94 -11.46 52.52
C ALA A 101 -7.92 -10.58 53.77
N VAL A 102 -7.70 -9.27 53.61
CA VAL A 102 -7.74 -8.31 54.74
C VAL A 102 -9.14 -8.20 55.32
N VAL A 103 -10.18 -8.16 54.47
CA VAL A 103 -11.58 -8.10 54.93
C VAL A 103 -11.96 -9.36 55.71
N VAL A 104 -11.59 -10.54 55.23
CA VAL A 104 -11.88 -11.82 55.92
C VAL A 104 -11.12 -11.93 57.24
N MET A 105 -9.87 -11.44 57.31
CA MET A 105 -9.09 -11.45 58.55
C MET A 105 -9.60 -10.43 59.59
N SER A 106 -10.37 -9.43 59.17
CA SER A 106 -10.92 -8.37 60.03
C SER A 106 -12.30 -8.66 60.63
N GLN A 107 -12.90 -9.82 60.31
CA GLN A 107 -14.16 -10.33 60.86
C GLN A 107 -13.86 -11.44 61.87
#